data_AF-A0A528ISI1-F1
#
_entry.id   AF-A0A528ISI1-F1
#
_cell.length_a   1.000
_cell.length_b   1.000
_cell.length_c   1.000
_cell.angle_alpha   90.00
_cell.angle_beta   90.00
_cell.angle_gamma   90.00
#
_symmetry.space_group_name_H-M   'P 1'
#
loop_
_entity.id
_entity.type
_entity.pdbx_description
1 polymer ?
#
loop_
_entity_poly.entity_id
_entity_poly.type
_entity_poly.pdbx_seq_one_letter_code
_entity_poly.pdbx_strand_id
1 'polypeptide(L)'
;MKTVKFTAMKDGDRDDYAFLTEHEIDYAAKTGERLLDALVQLDEGLSGYKITRLGHSLQAATRAWRDGADTDWLACALLHDIGDIYAPCNHDEYAASILKPFVREQCTWVVEKHGDFQRLYYAHHLSGNPHARDRFAGHLYFDDC
;
A
#
# COMPACT_ATOMS: atom_id res chain seq x y z
N MET A 1 -23.35 -16.85 -19.69
CA MET A 1 -23.47 -17.84 -18.59
C MET A 1 -23.78 -17.08 -17.29
N LYS A 2 -24.35 -17.70 -16.24
CA LYS A 2 -24.59 -17.01 -14.94
C LYS A 2 -23.61 -17.40 -13.84
N THR A 3 -23.06 -18.61 -13.91
CA THR A 3 -22.08 -19.18 -12.98
C THR A 3 -21.30 -20.26 -13.72
N VAL A 4 -20.08 -20.56 -13.29
CA VAL A 4 -19.28 -21.68 -13.82
C VAL A 4 -19.92 -23.03 -13.55
N LYS A 5 -19.54 -24.04 -14.35
CA LYS A 5 -20.04 -25.42 -14.24
C LYS A 5 -19.34 -26.23 -13.13
N PHE A 6 -18.11 -25.86 -12.79
CA PHE A 6 -17.28 -26.63 -11.86
C PHE A 6 -17.52 -26.27 -10.39
N THR A 7 -17.20 -27.21 -9.49
CA THR A 7 -17.14 -26.99 -8.03
C THR A 7 -15.71 -27.02 -7.49
N ALA A 8 -14.74 -27.51 -8.26
CA ALA A 8 -13.31 -27.40 -8.00
C ALA A 8 -12.58 -26.87 -9.25
N MET A 9 -11.63 -25.95 -9.07
CA MET A 9 -10.98 -25.25 -10.19
C MET A 9 -10.39 -26.20 -11.23
N LYS A 10 -9.77 -27.31 -10.80
CA LYS A 10 -9.16 -28.30 -11.70
C LYS A 10 -10.13 -28.95 -12.70
N ASP A 11 -11.44 -28.86 -12.44
CA ASP A 11 -12.50 -29.46 -13.26
C ASP A 11 -13.14 -28.44 -14.22
N GLY A 12 -12.67 -27.18 -14.23
CA GLY A 12 -13.18 -26.13 -15.12
C GLY A 12 -12.67 -26.26 -16.55
N ASP A 13 -13.47 -25.76 -17.51
CA ASP A 13 -13.08 -25.71 -18.91
C ASP A 13 -12.89 -24.27 -19.43
N ARG A 14 -12.52 -24.16 -20.71
CA ARG A 14 -12.23 -22.87 -21.34
C ARG A 14 -13.37 -21.88 -21.23
N ASP A 15 -14.62 -22.32 -21.38
CA ASP A 15 -15.78 -21.43 -21.36
C ASP A 15 -16.04 -20.92 -19.94
N ASP A 16 -15.78 -21.76 -18.93
CA ASP A 16 -15.83 -21.33 -17.51
C ASP A 16 -14.81 -20.24 -17.22
N TYR A 17 -13.57 -20.43 -17.66
CA TYR A 17 -12.50 -19.46 -17.39
C TYR A 17 -12.63 -18.19 -18.22
N ALA A 18 -13.09 -18.26 -19.47
CA ALA A 18 -13.37 -17.07 -20.26
C ALA A 18 -14.46 -16.21 -19.59
N PHE A 19 -15.51 -16.84 -19.07
CA PHE A 19 -16.55 -16.17 -18.29
C PHE A 19 -16.02 -15.55 -16.99
N LEU A 20 -15.18 -16.26 -16.24
CA LEU A 20 -14.57 -15.71 -15.02
C LEU A 20 -13.62 -14.55 -15.32
N THR A 21 -12.81 -14.63 -16.38
CA THR A 21 -11.86 -13.58 -16.75
C THR A 21 -12.55 -12.24 -16.99
N GLU A 22 -13.72 -12.22 -17.64
CA GLU A 22 -14.49 -10.98 -17.81
C GLU A 22 -14.87 -10.35 -16.47
N HIS A 23 -15.31 -11.17 -15.50
CA HIS A 23 -15.66 -10.72 -14.17
C HIS A 23 -14.44 -10.30 -13.33
N GLU A 24 -13.34 -11.03 -13.43
CA GLU A 24 -12.08 -10.70 -12.75
C GLU A 24 -11.50 -9.37 -13.24
N ILE A 25 -11.56 -9.10 -14.56
CA ILE A 25 -11.13 -7.82 -15.15
C ILE A 25 -12.01 -6.67 -14.63
N ASP A 26 -13.34 -6.81 -14.67
CA ASP A 26 -14.25 -5.77 -14.15
C ASP A 26 -14.04 -5.54 -12.65
N TYR A 27 -13.85 -6.60 -11.87
CA TYR A 27 -13.57 -6.48 -10.44
C TYR A 27 -12.23 -5.77 -10.21
N ALA A 28 -11.16 -6.17 -10.90
CA ALA A 28 -9.83 -5.59 -10.77
C ALA A 28 -9.80 -4.10 -11.15
N ALA A 29 -10.55 -3.69 -12.18
CA ALA A 29 -10.66 -2.29 -12.61
C ALA A 29 -11.20 -1.36 -11.50
N LYS A 30 -11.98 -1.89 -10.56
CA LYS A 30 -12.56 -1.15 -9.42
C LYS A 30 -11.68 -1.15 -8.17
N THR A 31 -10.41 -1.56 -8.28
CA THR A 31 -9.49 -1.59 -7.12
C THR A 31 -9.28 -0.21 -6.52
N GLY A 32 -9.17 0.84 -7.35
CA GLY A 32 -9.02 2.21 -6.87
C GLY A 32 -10.18 2.66 -5.97
N GLU A 33 -11.42 2.38 -6.35
CA GLU A 33 -12.61 2.71 -5.55
C GLU A 33 -12.57 2.04 -4.18
N ARG A 34 -12.24 0.75 -4.14
CA ARG A 34 -12.11 0.00 -2.89
C ARG A 34 -10.97 0.52 -2.00
N LEU A 35 -9.89 1.03 -2.59
CA LEU A 35 -8.81 1.68 -1.83
C LEU A 35 -9.25 3.01 -1.24
N LEU A 36 -10.07 3.79 -1.94
CA LEU A 36 -10.67 5.01 -1.38
C LEU A 36 -11.61 4.69 -0.22
N ASP A 37 -12.43 3.65 -0.32
CA ASP A 37 -13.29 3.20 0.77
C ASP A 37 -12.45 2.73 1.97
N ALA A 38 -11.36 1.99 1.72
CA ALA A 38 -10.44 1.53 2.75
C ALA A 38 -9.70 2.70 3.46
N LEU A 39 -9.32 3.75 2.72
CA LEU A 39 -8.75 4.96 3.32
C LEU A 39 -9.69 5.59 4.35
N VAL A 40 -11.01 5.58 4.12
CA VAL A 40 -11.98 6.10 5.09
C VAL A 40 -11.92 5.31 6.40
N GLN A 41 -11.71 3.99 6.34
CA GLN A 41 -11.60 3.14 7.54
C GLN A 41 -10.36 3.47 8.39
N LEU A 42 -9.33 4.08 7.82
CA LEU A 42 -8.16 4.56 8.57
C LEU A 42 -8.50 5.73 9.51
N ASP A 43 -9.67 6.36 9.37
CA ASP A 43 -10.11 7.42 10.29
C ASP A 43 -10.56 6.86 11.65
N GLU A 44 -11.03 5.60 11.66
CA GLU A 44 -11.54 4.91 12.86
C GLU A 44 -10.47 4.04 13.54
N GLY A 45 -9.25 3.98 12.98
CA GLY A 45 -8.16 3.09 13.38
C GLY A 45 -7.38 3.50 14.64
N LEU A 46 -6.15 2.95 14.75
CA LEU A 46 -5.25 2.97 15.91
C LEU A 46 -5.41 4.18 16.86
N SER A 47 -5.87 3.91 18.08
CA SER A 47 -6.11 4.93 19.10
C SER A 47 -4.79 5.38 19.77
N GLY A 48 -4.67 6.69 20.02
CA GLY A 48 -3.56 7.26 20.82
C GLY A 48 -2.77 8.39 20.13
N TYR A 49 -2.83 8.49 18.80
CA TYR A 49 -2.28 9.65 18.08
C TYR A 49 -3.25 10.83 18.07
N LYS A 50 -2.73 12.06 17.98
CA LYS A 50 -3.54 13.29 17.88
C LYS A 50 -4.24 13.45 16.54
N ILE A 51 -3.74 12.77 15.51
CA ILE A 51 -4.24 12.79 14.14
C ILE A 51 -4.55 11.34 13.78
N THR A 52 -5.69 11.10 13.16
CA THR A 52 -6.09 9.76 12.70
C THR A 52 -5.15 9.27 11.60
N ARG A 53 -5.19 7.97 11.29
CA ARG A 53 -4.33 7.44 10.24
C ARG A 53 -4.71 8.01 8.87
N LEU A 54 -6.01 8.19 8.59
CA LEU A 54 -6.46 8.91 7.40
C LEU A 54 -5.93 10.36 7.38
N GLY A 55 -6.01 11.07 8.51
CA GLY A 55 -5.50 12.43 8.62
C GLY A 55 -3.99 12.51 8.31
N HIS A 56 -3.21 11.54 8.76
CA HIS A 56 -1.78 11.42 8.43
C HIS A 56 -1.55 11.16 6.94
N SER A 57 -2.26 10.19 6.34
CA SER A 57 -2.20 9.92 4.89
C SER A 57 -2.48 11.17 4.06
N LEU A 58 -3.52 11.94 4.40
CA LEU A 58 -3.87 13.18 3.72
C LEU A 58 -2.79 14.26 3.92
N GLN A 59 -2.19 14.35 5.10
CA GLN A 59 -1.09 15.27 5.36
C GLN A 59 0.15 14.93 4.51
N ALA A 60 0.52 13.65 4.42
CA ALA A 60 1.64 13.19 3.61
C ALA A 60 1.41 13.52 2.13
N ALA A 61 0.26 13.13 1.58
CA ALA A 61 -0.11 13.41 0.19
C ALA A 61 -0.17 14.92 -0.11
N THR A 62 -0.70 15.72 0.82
CA THR A 62 -0.76 17.19 0.66
C THR A 62 0.63 17.82 0.61
N ARG A 63 1.59 17.31 1.40
CA ARG A 63 2.98 17.79 1.37
C ARG A 63 3.64 17.44 0.04
N ALA A 64 3.50 16.21 -0.43
CA ALA A 64 4.00 15.78 -1.73
C ALA A 64 3.42 16.63 -2.88
N TRP A 65 2.10 16.91 -2.82
CA TRP A 65 1.45 17.76 -3.83
C TRP A 65 1.99 19.20 -3.85
N ARG A 66 2.22 19.79 -2.68
CA ARG A 66 2.80 21.13 -2.56
C ARG A 66 4.25 21.19 -3.02
N ASP A 67 4.97 20.07 -2.94
CA ASP A 67 6.34 19.93 -3.43
C ASP A 67 6.42 19.67 -4.95
N GLY A 68 5.27 19.59 -5.63
CA GLY A 68 5.21 19.35 -7.07
C GLY A 68 5.50 17.90 -7.47
N ALA A 69 5.31 16.96 -6.54
CA ALA A 69 5.48 15.54 -6.81
C ALA A 69 4.51 15.04 -7.90
N ASP A 70 4.96 14.06 -8.70
CA ASP A 70 4.12 13.45 -9.73
C ASP A 70 3.09 12.47 -9.16
N THR A 71 2.24 11.94 -10.04
CA THR A 71 1.09 11.11 -9.67
C THR A 71 1.49 9.84 -8.91
N ASP A 72 2.60 9.20 -9.26
CA ASP A 72 3.08 7.99 -8.58
C ASP A 72 3.41 8.30 -7.12
N TRP A 73 4.15 9.39 -6.89
CA TRP A 73 4.48 9.85 -5.54
C TRP A 73 3.25 10.27 -4.74
N LEU A 74 2.29 10.95 -5.37
CA LEU A 74 1.04 11.33 -4.72
C LEU A 74 0.23 10.12 -4.28
N ALA A 75 0.09 9.12 -5.16
CA ALA A 75 -0.62 7.87 -4.85
C ALA A 75 0.09 7.12 -3.71
N CYS A 76 1.41 6.97 -3.79
CA CYS A 76 2.20 6.32 -2.74
C CYS A 76 2.13 7.06 -1.41
N ALA A 77 2.27 8.39 -1.38
CA ALA A 77 2.17 9.17 -0.15
C ALA A 77 0.79 9.05 0.51
N LEU A 78 -0.28 9.01 -0.30
CA LEU A 78 -1.64 8.82 0.22
C LEU A 78 -1.86 7.41 0.79
N LEU A 79 -1.31 6.39 0.12
CA LEU A 79 -1.62 4.98 0.39
C LEU A 79 -0.53 4.24 1.18
N HIS A 80 0.60 4.86 1.54
CA HIS A 80 1.73 4.16 2.17
C HIS A 80 1.37 3.38 3.44
N ASP A 81 0.42 3.90 4.22
CA ASP A 81 -0.06 3.30 5.47
C ASP A 81 -1.35 2.46 5.31
N ILE A 82 -1.85 2.24 4.08
CA ILE A 82 -3.13 1.52 3.86
C ILE A 82 -3.10 0.08 4.41
N GLY A 83 -1.90 -0.49 4.57
CA GLY A 83 -1.73 -1.82 5.13
C GLY A 83 -2.04 -1.95 6.62
N ASP A 84 -2.16 -0.85 7.36
CA ASP A 84 -2.52 -0.90 8.79
C ASP A 84 -3.87 -1.59 9.05
N ILE A 85 -4.77 -1.60 8.05
CA ILE A 85 -6.10 -2.21 8.17
C ILE A 85 -6.00 -3.73 8.37
N TYR A 86 -5.08 -4.40 7.66
CA TYR A 86 -5.03 -5.86 7.57
C TYR A 86 -3.68 -6.46 7.98
N ALA A 87 -2.60 -5.68 7.95
CA ALA A 87 -1.23 -6.15 8.11
C ALA A 87 -0.38 -5.18 8.96
N PRO A 88 -0.80 -4.78 10.17
CA PRO A 88 -0.09 -3.76 10.98
C PRO A 88 1.35 -4.12 11.36
N CYS A 89 1.74 -5.40 11.28
CA CYS A 89 3.11 -5.85 11.58
C CYS A 89 4.08 -5.74 10.39
N ASN A 90 3.57 -5.50 9.18
CA ASN A 90 4.30 -5.41 7.92
C ASN A 90 3.50 -4.59 6.91
N HIS A 91 2.95 -3.47 7.38
CA HIS A 91 1.94 -2.69 6.66
C HIS A 91 2.53 -2.05 5.40
N ASP A 92 3.81 -1.70 5.46
CA ASP A 92 4.64 -1.19 4.39
C ASP A 92 4.78 -2.18 3.23
N GLU A 93 5.15 -3.42 3.51
CA GLU A 93 5.24 -4.49 2.50
C GLU A 93 3.89 -4.79 1.85
N TYR A 94 2.82 -4.78 2.65
CA TYR A 94 1.47 -5.01 2.15
C TYR A 94 0.98 -3.85 1.26
N ALA A 95 1.18 -2.60 1.68
CA ALA A 95 0.87 -1.43 0.89
C ALA A 95 1.65 -1.40 -0.43
N ALA A 96 2.95 -1.72 -0.40
CA ALA A 96 3.78 -1.80 -1.59
C ALA A 96 3.27 -2.88 -2.57
N SER A 97 2.82 -4.02 -2.06
CA SER A 97 2.27 -5.11 -2.88
C SER A 97 1.00 -4.69 -3.65
N ILE A 98 0.17 -3.83 -3.05
CA ILE A 98 -1.02 -3.25 -3.70
C ILE A 98 -0.61 -2.28 -4.81
N LEU A 99 0.37 -1.42 -4.54
CA LEU A 99 0.75 -0.31 -5.43
C LEU A 99 1.63 -0.75 -6.61
N LYS A 100 2.46 -1.78 -6.41
CA LYS A 100 3.46 -2.27 -7.37
C LYS A 100 2.97 -2.43 -8.83
N PRO A 101 1.74 -2.88 -9.13
CA PRO A 101 1.27 -2.99 -10.51
C PRO A 101 0.99 -1.64 -11.20
N PHE A 102 0.92 -0.54 -10.44
CA PHE A 102 0.38 0.74 -10.89
C PHE A 102 1.39 1.89 -10.88
N VAL A 103 2.47 1.78 -10.10
CA VAL A 103 3.48 2.83 -9.94
C VAL A 103 4.87 2.32 -10.29
N ARG A 104 5.80 3.23 -10.58
CA ARG A 104 7.20 2.87 -10.85
C ARG A 104 7.89 2.21 -9.65
N GLU A 105 8.96 1.48 -9.95
CA GLU A 105 9.73 0.71 -8.98
C GLU A 105 10.26 1.55 -7.82
N GLN A 106 10.77 2.75 -8.09
CA GLN A 106 11.26 3.69 -7.07
C GLN A 106 10.21 3.94 -5.98
N CYS A 107 8.99 4.31 -6.38
CA CYS A 107 7.91 4.61 -5.44
C CYS A 107 7.44 3.36 -4.69
N THR A 108 7.39 2.21 -5.38
CA THR A 108 7.08 0.92 -4.74
C THR A 108 8.11 0.59 -3.65
N TRP A 109 9.39 0.74 -3.96
CA TRP A 109 10.48 0.46 -3.02
C TRP A 109 10.41 1.36 -1.80
N VAL A 110 10.17 2.65 -1.99
CA VAL A 110 10.06 3.62 -0.90
C VAL A 110 8.88 3.27 0.00
N VAL A 111 7.71 2.94 -0.55
CA VAL A 111 6.58 2.45 0.26
C VAL A 111 6.94 1.16 0.99
N GLU A 112 7.63 0.22 0.34
CA GLU A 112 7.98 -1.06 0.97
C GLU A 112 8.96 -0.88 2.15
N LYS A 113 9.83 0.13 2.11
CA LYS A 113 10.93 0.31 3.09
C LYS A 113 10.69 1.43 4.09
N HIS A 114 9.64 2.25 3.91
CA HIS A 114 9.40 3.41 4.77
C HIS A 114 9.30 3.04 6.25
N GLY A 115 8.83 1.83 6.57
CA GLY A 115 8.74 1.31 7.92
C GLY A 115 10.08 1.29 8.66
N ASP A 116 11.19 0.98 7.98
CA ASP A 116 12.53 1.04 8.58
C ASP A 116 13.09 2.45 8.66
N PHE A 117 12.76 3.31 7.69
CA PHE A 117 13.23 4.70 7.65
C PHE A 117 12.60 5.54 8.76
N GLN A 118 11.32 5.31 9.09
CA GLN A 118 10.66 6.02 10.20
C GLN A 118 11.24 5.67 11.58
N ARG A 119 11.90 4.50 11.73
CA ARG A 119 12.43 4.04 13.03
C ARG A 119 13.48 4.98 13.61
N LEU A 120 14.13 5.78 12.76
CA LEU A 120 15.04 6.83 13.19
C LEU A 120 14.41 7.73 14.27
N TYR A 121 13.13 8.04 14.14
CA TYR A 121 12.45 9.02 14.99
C TYR A 121 12.01 8.46 16.34
N TYR A 122 11.73 7.16 16.47
CA TYR A 122 11.10 6.63 17.68
C TYR A 122 11.73 5.36 18.26
N ALA A 123 12.48 4.57 17.49
CA ALA A 123 12.91 3.24 17.94
C ALA A 123 13.76 3.26 19.21
N HIS A 124 14.57 4.32 19.40
CA HIS A 124 15.40 4.50 20.59
C HIS A 124 14.59 4.67 21.89
N HIS A 125 13.34 5.16 21.82
CA HIS A 125 12.42 5.19 22.98
C HIS A 125 11.93 3.81 23.40
N LEU A 126 12.06 2.79 22.53
CA LEU A 126 11.63 1.42 22.74
C LEU A 126 12.82 0.43 22.80
N SER A 127 14.04 0.92 23.02
CA SER A 127 15.27 0.12 22.99
C SER A 127 15.54 -0.59 21.64
N GLY A 128 14.93 -0.10 20.56
CA GLY A 128 15.13 -0.59 19.20
C GLY A 128 16.26 0.13 18.47
N ASN A 129 16.62 -0.39 17.28
CA ASN A 129 17.64 0.22 16.41
C ASN A 129 17.05 1.39 15.60
N PRO A 130 17.45 2.65 15.84
CA PRO A 130 17.02 3.79 15.01
C PRO A 130 17.65 3.78 13.60
N HIS A 131 18.74 3.05 13.39
CA HIS A 131 19.47 2.94 12.12
C HIS A 131 19.11 1.67 11.34
N ALA A 132 17.86 1.19 11.47
CA ALA A 132 17.40 -0.01 10.76
C ALA A 132 17.51 0.13 9.23
N ARG A 133 17.29 1.35 8.71
CA ARG A 133 17.42 1.68 7.28
C ARG A 133 18.82 1.42 6.72
N ASP A 134 19.87 1.45 7.54
CA ASP A 134 21.27 1.36 7.06
C ASP A 134 21.57 0.00 6.38
N ARG A 135 20.71 -1.01 6.58
CA ARG A 135 20.73 -2.27 5.81
C ARG A 135 20.54 -2.06 4.30
N PHE A 136 20.01 -0.93 3.89
CA PHE A 136 19.78 -0.53 2.51
C PHE A 136 20.80 0.48 1.97
N ALA A 137 21.84 0.79 2.74
CA ALA A 137 22.85 1.76 2.33
C ALA A 137 23.46 1.40 0.96
N GLY A 138 23.52 2.37 0.06
CA GLY A 138 23.99 2.19 -1.32
C GLY A 138 22.93 1.67 -2.31
N HIS A 139 21.69 1.45 -1.87
CA HIS A 139 20.58 1.20 -2.78
C HIS A 139 20.25 2.45 -3.61
N LEU A 140 19.86 2.26 -4.88
CA LEU A 140 19.60 3.36 -5.82
C LEU A 140 18.58 4.37 -5.29
N TYR A 141 17.56 3.88 -4.56
CA TYR A 141 16.45 4.68 -4.04
C TYR A 141 16.58 5.00 -2.54
N PHE A 142 17.76 4.79 -1.94
CA PHE A 142 17.96 5.00 -0.51
C PHE A 142 17.64 6.44 -0.09
N ASP A 143 18.11 7.42 -0.87
CA ASP A 143 17.92 8.85 -0.58
C ASP A 143 16.52 9.36 -0.95
N ASP A 144 15.68 8.52 -1.54
CA ASP A 144 14.29 8.85 -1.88
C ASP A 144 13.29 8.52 -0.74
N CYS A 145 13.75 7.88 0.35
CA CYS A 145 12.93 7.39 1.45
C CYS A 145 13.09 8.17 2.77
#